data_AF-A0A952JYU2-F1
#
_entry.id   AF-A0A952JYU2-F1
#
_cell.length_a   1.000
_cell.length_b   1.000
_cell.length_c   1.000
_cell.angle_alpha   90.00
_cell.angle_beta   90.00
_cell.angle_gamma   90.00
#
_symmetry.space_group_name_H-M   'P 1'
#
loop_
_entity.id
_entity.type
_entity.pdbx_description
1 polymer ?
#
loop_
_entity_poly.entity_id
_entity_poly.type
_entity_poly.pdbx_seq_one_letter_code
_entity_poly.pdbx_strand_id
1 'polypeptide(L)'
;QVAEQMSDYLVRGAISNAINFPSITAEEAPKLKPFIALAEKLGSFAGQLTDTGIKEVRITYQGEVANLKIKALTAAAIAGLLRPALQDVNVVSAPVVAKERGIVIEETVREGDGDYESLVTLEVVTDDLTRSVAGTVFTDGKPRIINIKGIKVDAEFGPSMIYVTNEDKPGFIGRFASLLGNANVNIATFALGRDNEGGSAIALVEIDGAAPPHVLQGIQRLPGVKQARALTF
;
A
#
# COMPACT_ATOMS: atom_id res chain seq x y z
N GLN A 1 12.41 -25.32 -22.37
CA GLN A 1 12.15 -23.86 -22.39
C GLN A 1 11.01 -23.44 -21.46
N VAL A 2 9.71 -23.57 -21.80
CA VAL A 2 8.62 -23.08 -20.90
C VAL A 2 8.63 -23.76 -19.51
N ALA A 3 8.86 -25.08 -19.47
CA ALA A 3 8.98 -25.81 -18.20
C ALA A 3 10.18 -25.37 -17.35
N GLU A 4 11.31 -25.01 -17.97
CA GLU A 4 12.48 -24.47 -17.25
C GLU A 4 12.18 -23.08 -16.70
N GLN A 5 11.48 -22.24 -17.47
CA GLN A 5 11.04 -20.92 -17.01
C GLN A 5 10.07 -21.01 -15.83
N MET A 6 9.12 -21.95 -15.88
CA MET A 6 8.23 -22.23 -14.76
C MET A 6 9.00 -22.75 -13.54
N SER A 7 9.97 -23.65 -13.74
CA SER A 7 10.82 -24.16 -12.68
C SER A 7 11.68 -23.06 -12.05
N ASP A 8 12.34 -22.21 -12.84
CA ASP A 8 13.17 -21.12 -12.34
C ASP A 8 12.35 -20.06 -11.61
N TYR A 9 11.12 -19.78 -12.06
CA TYR A 9 10.20 -18.92 -11.32
C TYR A 9 9.82 -19.53 -9.96
N LEU A 10 9.38 -20.79 -9.95
CA LEU A 10 8.92 -21.46 -8.73
C LEU A 10 10.05 -21.70 -7.72
N VAL A 11 11.26 -21.98 -8.20
CA VAL A 11 12.41 -22.32 -7.35
C VAL A 11 13.24 -21.09 -6.97
N ARG A 12 13.42 -20.13 -7.89
CA ARG A 12 14.38 -19.02 -7.74
C ARG A 12 13.73 -17.64 -7.84
N GLY A 13 12.45 -17.54 -8.20
CA GLY A 13 11.75 -16.27 -8.42
C GLY A 13 12.18 -15.54 -9.68
N ALA A 14 12.93 -16.19 -10.57
CA ALA A 14 13.39 -15.58 -11.82
C ALA A 14 12.24 -15.54 -12.84
N ILE A 15 12.08 -14.41 -13.54
CA ILE A 15 11.08 -14.25 -14.60
C ILE A 15 11.82 -14.00 -15.91
N SER A 16 11.58 -14.84 -16.91
CA SER A 16 12.17 -14.71 -18.25
C SER A 16 11.10 -14.83 -19.33
N ASN A 17 11.27 -14.09 -20.43
CA ASN A 17 10.40 -14.09 -21.63
C ASN A 17 8.90 -13.82 -21.38
N ALA A 18 8.56 -13.05 -20.34
CA ALA A 18 7.24 -12.46 -20.26
C ALA A 18 7.16 -11.33 -21.29
N ILE A 19 6.27 -11.46 -22.28
CA ILE A 19 6.19 -10.61 -23.48
C ILE A 19 6.15 -9.10 -23.13
N ASN A 20 5.64 -8.74 -21.95
CA ASN A 20 5.50 -7.36 -21.48
C ASN A 20 6.02 -7.10 -20.05
N PHE A 21 6.85 -7.99 -19.47
CA PHE A 21 7.36 -7.82 -18.11
C PHE A 21 8.90 -7.88 -18.10
N PRO A 22 9.59 -7.00 -17.34
CA PRO A 22 11.05 -7.00 -17.31
C PRO A 22 11.59 -8.35 -16.86
N SER A 23 12.64 -8.84 -17.53
CA SER A 23 13.34 -10.04 -17.06
C SER A 23 13.93 -9.78 -15.68
N ILE A 24 13.90 -10.78 -14.79
CA ILE A 24 14.51 -10.71 -13.44
C ILE A 24 15.47 -11.90 -13.31
N THR A 25 16.75 -11.61 -13.07
CA THR A 25 17.76 -12.65 -12.87
C THR A 25 17.70 -13.22 -11.45
N ALA A 26 18.29 -14.39 -11.23
CA ALA A 26 18.36 -15.01 -9.89
C ALA A 26 19.15 -14.17 -8.88
N GLU A 27 20.09 -13.33 -9.33
CA GLU A 27 20.87 -12.43 -8.46
C GLU A 27 20.09 -11.17 -8.06
N GLU A 28 19.20 -10.69 -8.94
CA GLU A 28 18.36 -9.52 -8.70
C GLU A 28 17.12 -9.86 -7.85
N ALA A 29 16.58 -11.07 -7.99
CA ALA A 29 15.33 -11.47 -7.35
C ALA A 29 15.32 -11.26 -5.82
N PRO A 30 16.36 -11.63 -5.05
CA PRO A 30 16.38 -11.39 -3.60
C PRO A 30 16.34 -9.91 -3.23
N LYS A 31 17.00 -9.05 -4.02
CA LYS A 31 17.04 -7.59 -3.79
C LYS A 31 15.71 -6.92 -4.16
N LEU A 32 15.06 -7.39 -5.23
CA LEU A 32 13.79 -6.84 -5.71
C LEU A 32 12.59 -7.30 -4.89
N LYS A 33 12.62 -8.54 -4.38
CA LYS A 33 11.49 -9.16 -3.67
C LYS A 33 10.85 -8.27 -2.60
N PRO A 34 11.58 -7.66 -1.65
CA PRO A 34 10.95 -6.82 -0.64
C PRO A 34 10.34 -5.53 -1.21
N PHE A 35 10.95 -4.94 -2.25
CA PHE A 35 10.41 -3.76 -2.91
C PHE A 35 9.19 -4.07 -3.80
N ILE A 36 9.14 -5.25 -4.43
CA ILE A 36 7.95 -5.74 -5.13
C ILE A 36 6.80 -5.88 -4.14
N ALA A 37 7.05 -6.50 -2.98
CA ALA A 37 6.05 -6.64 -1.93
C ALA A 37 5.61 -5.28 -1.38
N LEU A 38 6.52 -4.33 -1.19
CA LEU A 38 6.19 -2.96 -0.81
C LEU A 38 5.28 -2.30 -1.85
N ALA A 39 5.67 -2.32 -3.13
CA ALA A 39 4.92 -1.70 -4.21
C ALA A 39 3.51 -2.27 -4.31
N GLU A 40 3.38 -3.59 -4.29
CA GLU A 40 2.11 -4.31 -4.28
C GLU A 40 1.22 -3.92 -3.08
N LYS A 41 1.79 -3.84 -1.88
CA LYS A 41 1.07 -3.45 -0.67
C LYS A 41 0.66 -1.98 -0.67
N LEU A 42 1.50 -1.07 -1.18
CA LEU A 42 1.13 0.35 -1.39
C LEU A 42 -0.03 0.47 -2.40
N GLY A 43 0.04 -0.29 -3.50
CA GLY A 43 -1.04 -0.43 -4.46
C GLY A 43 -2.34 -0.89 -3.80
N SER A 44 -2.29 -2.02 -3.10
CA SER A 44 -3.45 -2.59 -2.39
C SER A 44 -4.05 -1.62 -1.39
N PHE A 45 -3.21 -0.92 -0.62
CA PHE A 45 -3.65 0.11 0.32
C PHE A 45 -4.45 1.21 -0.38
N ALA A 46 -3.92 1.76 -1.48
CA ALA A 46 -4.59 2.82 -2.21
C ALA A 46 -5.86 2.32 -2.91
N GLY A 47 -5.84 1.11 -3.47
CA GLY A 47 -6.98 0.50 -4.17
C GLY A 47 -8.17 0.23 -3.27
N GLN A 48 -7.93 -0.33 -2.08
CA GLN A 48 -8.98 -0.59 -1.09
C GLN A 48 -9.63 0.69 -0.52
N LEU A 49 -8.96 1.83 -0.68
CA LEU A 49 -9.42 3.13 -0.21
C LEU A 49 -9.97 4.03 -1.33
N THR A 50 -10.05 3.51 -2.55
CA THR A 50 -10.50 4.24 -3.74
C THR A 50 -11.74 3.57 -4.32
N ASP A 51 -12.91 4.21 -4.13
CA ASP A 51 -14.20 3.72 -4.66
C ASP A 51 -14.57 4.34 -6.03
N THR A 52 -13.81 5.34 -6.48
CA THR A 52 -14.07 6.10 -7.72
C THR A 52 -13.13 5.69 -8.84
N GLY A 53 -13.49 6.01 -10.09
CA GLY A 53 -12.63 5.76 -11.25
C GLY A 53 -11.25 6.43 -11.12
N ILE A 54 -10.19 5.64 -11.32
CA ILE A 54 -8.81 6.12 -11.30
C ILE A 54 -8.50 6.71 -12.67
N LYS A 55 -7.98 7.94 -12.69
CA LYS A 55 -7.53 8.61 -13.92
C LYS A 55 -6.04 8.46 -14.12
N GLU A 56 -5.29 8.59 -13.04
CA GLU A 56 -3.84 8.68 -13.08
C GLU A 56 -3.24 8.06 -11.83
N VAL A 57 -2.11 7.39 -12.01
CA VAL A 57 -1.28 6.83 -10.95
C VAL A 57 0.12 7.37 -11.12
N ARG A 58 0.63 8.07 -10.11
CA ARG A 58 2.01 8.57 -10.09
C ARG A 58 2.81 7.75 -9.10
N ILE A 59 3.97 7.28 -9.53
CA ILE A 59 4.89 6.54 -8.67
C ILE A 59 6.23 7.26 -8.65
N THR A 60 6.64 7.70 -7.47
CA THR A 60 7.97 8.29 -7.26
C THR A 60 8.88 7.27 -6.57
N TYR A 61 10.00 6.98 -7.20
CA TYR A 61 11.10 6.18 -6.67
C TYR A 61 12.25 7.11 -6.27
N GLN A 62 12.63 7.09 -5.00
CA GLN A 62 13.67 7.96 -4.46
C GLN A 62 14.73 7.15 -3.70
N GLY A 63 15.99 7.50 -3.89
CA GLY A 63 17.12 6.83 -3.22
C GLY A 63 17.54 5.53 -3.92
N GLU A 64 18.00 4.53 -3.19
CA GLU A 64 18.58 3.31 -3.80
C GLU A 64 17.59 2.53 -4.66
N VAL A 65 16.30 2.49 -4.29
CA VAL A 65 15.22 1.85 -5.06
C VAL A 65 15.09 2.40 -6.47
N ALA A 66 15.52 3.65 -6.70
CA ALA A 66 15.51 4.30 -8.00
C ALA A 66 16.43 3.62 -9.02
N ASN A 67 17.46 2.91 -8.54
CA ASN A 67 18.43 2.16 -9.36
C ASN A 67 18.03 0.69 -9.59
N LEU A 68 16.89 0.25 -9.06
CA LEU A 68 16.35 -1.10 -9.25
C LEU A 68 15.52 -1.20 -10.54
N LYS A 69 14.97 -2.39 -10.82
CA LYS A 69 14.03 -2.62 -11.92
C LYS A 69 12.66 -2.00 -11.62
N ILE A 70 12.58 -0.66 -11.67
CA ILE A 70 11.36 0.11 -11.34
C ILE A 70 10.13 -0.33 -12.14
N LYS A 71 10.29 -0.80 -13.37
CA LYS A 71 9.18 -1.34 -14.18
C LYS A 71 8.49 -2.54 -13.52
N ALA A 72 9.23 -3.40 -12.81
CA ALA A 72 8.66 -4.51 -12.06
C ALA A 72 7.90 -4.00 -10.83
N LEU A 73 8.42 -2.96 -10.17
CA LEU A 73 7.78 -2.32 -9.02
C LEU A 73 6.49 -1.60 -9.43
N THR A 74 6.51 -0.87 -10.54
CA THR A 74 5.32 -0.22 -11.13
C THR A 74 4.25 -1.26 -11.39
N ALA A 75 4.60 -2.34 -12.09
CA ALA A 75 3.67 -3.41 -12.41
C ALA A 75 3.07 -4.07 -11.15
N ALA A 76 3.88 -4.25 -10.09
CA ALA A 76 3.41 -4.75 -8.80
C ALA A 76 2.45 -3.75 -8.10
N ALA A 77 2.77 -2.46 -8.08
CA ALA A 77 1.90 -1.43 -7.52
C ALA A 77 0.56 -1.34 -8.25
N ILE A 78 0.57 -1.35 -9.59
CA ILE A 78 -0.66 -1.31 -10.38
C ILE A 78 -1.48 -2.59 -10.18
N ALA A 79 -0.83 -3.76 -10.08
CA ALA A 79 -1.55 -5.00 -9.77
C ALA A 79 -2.24 -4.94 -8.40
N GLY A 80 -1.52 -4.51 -7.36
CA GLY A 80 -2.08 -4.32 -6.02
C GLY A 80 -3.23 -3.31 -6.02
N LEU A 81 -3.09 -2.20 -6.76
CA LEU A 81 -4.09 -1.14 -6.89
C LEU A 81 -5.40 -1.63 -7.52
N LEU A 82 -5.31 -2.46 -8.57
CA LEU A 82 -6.47 -2.88 -9.34
C LEU A 82 -7.17 -4.11 -8.78
N ARG A 83 -6.45 -4.99 -8.06
CA ARG A 83 -7.01 -6.25 -7.55
C ARG A 83 -8.27 -6.14 -6.69
N PRO A 84 -8.42 -5.14 -5.80
CA PRO A 84 -9.66 -4.96 -5.04
C PRO A 84 -10.90 -4.82 -5.92
N ALA A 85 -10.76 -4.25 -7.12
CA ALA A 85 -11.84 -4.13 -8.10
C ALA A 85 -11.83 -5.25 -9.15
N LEU A 86 -10.70 -5.92 -9.39
CA LEU A 86 -10.48 -6.87 -10.48
C LEU A 86 -9.66 -8.09 -10.02
N GLN A 87 -10.34 -9.16 -9.63
CA GLN A 87 -9.71 -10.32 -9.00
C GLN A 87 -8.66 -11.02 -9.88
N ASP A 88 -8.80 -10.99 -11.21
CA ASP A 88 -7.91 -11.73 -12.14
C ASP A 88 -6.65 -10.95 -12.56
N VAL A 89 -6.42 -9.74 -12.02
CA VAL A 89 -5.26 -8.91 -12.39
C VAL A 89 -4.00 -9.39 -11.66
N ASN A 90 -2.96 -9.70 -12.45
CA ASN A 90 -1.64 -10.07 -11.97
C ASN A 90 -0.57 -9.07 -12.42
N VAL A 91 0.66 -9.21 -11.90
CA VAL A 91 1.77 -8.28 -12.18
C VAL A 91 2.16 -8.21 -13.66
N VAL A 92 1.87 -9.23 -14.47
CA VAL A 92 2.19 -9.23 -15.91
C VAL A 92 1.12 -8.49 -16.71
N SER A 93 -0.15 -8.64 -16.32
CA SER A 93 -1.29 -8.05 -17.02
C SER A 93 -1.64 -6.63 -16.55
N ALA A 94 -1.30 -6.26 -15.32
CA ALA A 94 -1.74 -5.02 -14.69
C ALA A 94 -1.44 -3.74 -15.49
N PRO A 95 -0.23 -3.53 -16.06
CA PRO A 95 0.03 -2.33 -16.85
C PRO A 95 -0.84 -2.23 -18.11
N VAL A 96 -1.13 -3.36 -18.75
CA VAL A 96 -1.98 -3.42 -19.95
C VAL A 96 -3.41 -3.11 -19.58
N VAL A 97 -3.94 -3.77 -18.53
CA VAL A 97 -5.31 -3.55 -18.04
C VAL A 97 -5.53 -2.10 -17.60
N ALA A 98 -4.54 -1.48 -16.94
CA ALA A 98 -4.61 -0.08 -16.56
C ALA A 98 -4.73 0.84 -17.78
N LYS A 99 -3.90 0.60 -18.82
CA LYS A 99 -3.92 1.39 -20.06
C LYS A 99 -5.23 1.23 -20.83
N GLU A 100 -5.77 0.01 -20.91
CA GLU A 100 -7.08 -0.27 -21.54
C GLU A 100 -8.23 0.45 -20.83
N ARG A 101 -8.09 0.70 -19.52
CA ARG A 101 -9.03 1.49 -18.72
C ARG A 101 -8.80 2.99 -18.78
N GLY A 102 -7.84 3.45 -19.59
CA GLY A 102 -7.50 4.87 -19.73
C GLY A 102 -6.75 5.45 -18.53
N ILE A 103 -6.19 4.61 -17.65
CA ILE A 103 -5.39 5.06 -16.51
C ILE A 103 -4.00 5.48 -17.02
N VAL A 104 -3.65 6.74 -16.77
CA VAL A 104 -2.30 7.25 -17.01
C VAL A 104 -1.36 6.76 -15.91
N ILE A 105 -0.19 6.24 -16.27
CA ILE A 105 0.83 5.81 -15.30
C ILE A 105 2.05 6.70 -15.49
N GLU A 106 2.41 7.45 -14.47
CA GLU A 106 3.62 8.28 -14.43
C GLU A 106 4.64 7.70 -13.46
N GLU A 107 5.89 7.63 -13.89
CA GLU A 107 7.02 7.20 -13.07
C GLU A 107 7.99 8.37 -12.93
N THR A 108 8.33 8.70 -11.70
CA THR A 108 9.34 9.72 -11.38
C THR A 108 10.48 9.05 -10.62
N VAL A 109 11.71 9.33 -11.03
CA VAL A 109 12.94 8.84 -10.41
C VAL A 109 13.67 10.05 -9.84
N ARG A 110 14.05 9.99 -8.56
CA ARG A 110 14.82 11.04 -7.90
C ARG A 110 16.06 10.47 -7.23
N GLU A 111 17.21 11.06 -7.55
CA GLU A 111 18.43 10.87 -6.77
C GLU A 111 18.23 11.49 -5.39
N GLY A 112 18.71 10.81 -4.34
CA GLY A 112 18.24 11.04 -2.97
C GLY A 112 19.03 12.08 -2.17
N ASP A 113 18.27 12.96 -1.49
CA ASP A 113 18.60 13.63 -0.23
C ASP A 113 17.32 13.65 0.65
N GLY A 114 17.06 12.59 1.41
CA GLY A 114 15.86 12.48 2.24
C GLY A 114 16.03 11.57 3.46
N ASP A 115 15.00 11.50 4.32
CA ASP A 115 15.00 10.80 5.61
C ASP A 115 15.21 9.26 5.49
N TYR A 116 15.12 8.69 4.29
CA TYR A 116 15.18 7.23 4.04
C TYR A 116 16.12 6.91 2.87
N GLU A 117 16.88 5.82 2.98
CA GLU A 117 17.77 5.30 1.92
C GLU A 117 17.00 4.92 0.65
N SER A 118 15.78 4.43 0.81
CA SER A 118 14.85 4.12 -0.28
C SER A 118 13.45 4.54 0.10
N LEU A 119 12.75 5.19 -0.81
CA LEU A 119 11.37 5.60 -0.62
C LEU A 119 10.57 5.37 -1.91
N VAL A 120 9.41 4.73 -1.77
CA VAL A 120 8.42 4.57 -2.84
C VAL A 120 7.17 5.33 -2.43
N THR A 121 6.77 6.31 -3.24
CA THR A 121 5.52 7.07 -3.06
C THR A 121 4.57 6.73 -4.19
N LEU A 122 3.35 6.34 -3.86
CA LEU A 122 2.25 6.10 -4.78
C LEU A 122 1.19 7.18 -4.58
N GLU A 123 0.83 7.87 -5.65
CA GLU A 123 -0.29 8.81 -5.68
C GLU A 123 -1.35 8.32 -6.66
N VAL A 124 -2.60 8.28 -6.20
CA VAL A 124 -3.77 7.93 -7.01
C VAL A 124 -4.63 9.17 -7.18
N VAL A 125 -4.91 9.51 -8.44
CA VAL A 125 -5.74 10.66 -8.84
C VAL A 125 -7.04 10.15 -9.43
N THR A 126 -8.15 10.68 -8.93
CA THR A 126 -9.51 10.44 -9.42
C THR A 126 -10.17 11.78 -9.77
N ASP A 127 -11.44 11.78 -10.16
CA ASP A 127 -12.21 13.02 -10.32
C ASP A 127 -12.28 13.86 -9.04
N ASP A 128 -12.39 13.20 -7.90
CA ASP A 128 -12.78 13.85 -6.64
C ASP A 128 -11.63 13.99 -5.65
N LEU A 129 -10.54 13.22 -5.81
CA LEU A 129 -9.44 13.22 -4.86
C LEU A 129 -8.10 12.85 -5.48
N THR A 130 -7.04 13.37 -4.84
CA THR A 130 -5.68 12.84 -4.95
C THR A 130 -5.26 12.29 -3.59
N ARG A 131 -4.79 11.04 -3.56
CA ARG A 131 -4.34 10.37 -2.33
C ARG A 131 -2.93 9.84 -2.51
N SER A 132 -2.05 10.20 -1.59
CA SER A 132 -0.68 9.69 -1.53
C SER A 132 -0.50 8.70 -0.38
N VAL A 133 0.30 7.67 -0.63
CA VAL A 133 0.84 6.75 0.38
C VAL A 133 2.32 6.50 0.04
N ALA A 134 3.18 6.53 1.04
CA ALA A 134 4.59 6.26 0.86
C ALA A 134 5.07 5.20 1.86
N GLY A 135 6.05 4.43 1.42
CA GLY A 135 6.66 3.41 2.24
C GLY A 135 8.10 3.11 1.85
N THR A 136 8.73 2.33 2.71
CA THR A 136 10.13 1.92 2.58
C THR A 136 10.28 0.46 2.96
N VAL A 137 11.46 -0.12 2.69
CA VAL A 137 11.87 -1.43 3.18
C VAL A 137 12.94 -1.18 4.23
N PHE A 138 12.69 -1.60 5.46
CA PHE A 138 13.68 -1.47 6.55
C PHE A 138 14.79 -2.51 6.43
N THR A 139 15.81 -2.40 7.28
CA THR A 139 16.98 -3.31 7.30
C THR A 139 16.62 -4.77 7.57
N ASP A 140 15.45 -5.03 8.15
CA ASP A 140 14.86 -6.36 8.35
C ASP A 140 14.23 -6.95 7.06
N GLY A 141 14.27 -6.20 5.95
CA GLY A 141 13.68 -6.58 4.67
C GLY A 141 12.16 -6.47 4.63
N LYS A 142 11.51 -5.89 5.65
CA LYS A 142 10.05 -5.77 5.72
C LYS A 142 9.56 -4.43 5.17
N PRO A 143 8.50 -4.44 4.32
CA PRO A 143 7.80 -3.23 3.91
C PRO A 143 7.13 -2.51 5.09
N ARG A 144 7.25 -1.19 5.15
CA ARG A 144 6.52 -0.33 6.10
C ARG A 144 5.92 0.88 5.39
N ILE A 145 4.75 1.30 5.88
CA ILE A 145 4.18 2.60 5.55
C ILE A 145 4.88 3.64 6.42
N ILE A 146 5.30 4.75 5.81
CA ILE A 146 5.98 5.86 6.49
C ILE A 146 5.20 7.19 6.35
N ASN A 147 4.34 7.30 5.34
CA ASN A 147 3.52 8.49 5.11
C ASN A 147 2.18 8.15 4.46
N ILE A 148 1.11 8.82 4.89
CA ILE A 148 -0.20 8.77 4.24
C ILE A 148 -0.74 10.20 4.16
N LYS A 149 -1.06 10.67 2.96
CA LYS A 149 -1.61 12.02 2.72
C LYS A 149 -0.78 13.15 3.38
N GLY A 150 0.53 13.02 3.38
CA GLY A 150 1.45 13.98 4.01
C GLY A 150 1.67 13.77 5.52
N ILE A 151 0.87 12.94 6.18
CA ILE A 151 1.01 12.63 7.61
C ILE A 151 2.01 11.49 7.79
N LYS A 152 3.06 11.72 8.59
CA LYS A 152 4.03 10.67 8.96
C LYS A 152 3.36 9.62 9.85
N VAL A 153 3.45 8.35 9.47
CA VAL A 153 2.90 7.19 10.18
C VAL A 153 3.89 6.05 10.03
N ASP A 154 4.34 5.41 11.10
CA ASP A 154 5.19 4.20 11.03
C ASP A 154 4.32 2.97 11.30
N ALA A 155 4.03 2.19 10.26
CA ALA A 155 3.18 1.02 10.36
C ALA A 155 3.68 -0.15 9.49
N GLU A 156 3.64 -1.35 10.03
CA GLU A 156 3.75 -2.58 9.25
C GLU A 156 2.44 -2.86 8.51
N PHE A 157 2.52 -3.71 7.47
CA PHE A 157 1.33 -4.22 6.79
C PHE A 157 0.88 -5.53 7.43
N GLY A 158 -0.05 -5.44 8.38
CA GLY A 158 -0.71 -6.59 8.99
C GLY A 158 -1.78 -7.22 8.09
N PRO A 159 -2.13 -8.50 8.26
CA PRO A 159 -3.10 -9.20 7.41
C PRO A 159 -4.52 -8.64 7.51
N SER A 160 -4.87 -8.04 8.64
CA SER A 160 -6.16 -7.39 8.89
C SER A 160 -5.93 -6.07 9.62
N MET A 161 -6.30 -4.98 8.97
CA MET A 161 -6.09 -3.63 9.51
C MET A 161 -7.36 -2.80 9.44
N ILE A 162 -7.46 -1.83 10.34
CA ILE A 162 -8.46 -0.76 10.30
C ILE A 162 -7.73 0.55 10.03
N TYR A 163 -8.06 1.17 8.91
CA TYR A 163 -7.67 2.53 8.57
C TYR A 163 -8.73 3.51 9.03
N VAL A 164 -8.31 4.55 9.75
CA VAL A 164 -9.20 5.63 10.18
C VAL A 164 -8.57 6.98 9.87
N THR A 165 -9.35 7.89 9.30
CA THR A 165 -9.04 9.32 9.31
C THR A 165 -9.96 10.02 10.30
N ASN A 166 -9.42 10.82 11.19
CA ASN A 166 -10.19 11.55 12.20
C ASN A 166 -9.64 12.95 12.45
N GLU A 167 -10.39 13.76 13.18
CA GLU A 167 -9.88 14.99 13.80
C GLU A 167 -9.07 14.63 15.05
N ASP A 168 -7.91 15.27 15.24
CA ASP A 168 -7.05 15.06 16.40
C ASP A 168 -7.67 15.74 17.64
N LYS A 169 -8.61 15.05 18.28
CA LYS A 169 -9.34 15.53 19.46
C LYS A 169 -9.26 14.53 20.62
N PRO A 170 -9.23 15.01 21.87
CA PRO A 170 -9.20 14.15 23.05
C PRO A 170 -10.28 13.05 23.06
N GLY A 171 -9.88 11.88 23.51
CA GLY A 171 -10.74 10.72 23.74
C GLY A 171 -11.02 9.85 22.50
N PHE A 172 -10.51 10.18 21.30
CA PHE A 172 -10.65 9.30 20.14
C PHE A 172 -10.08 7.89 20.42
N ILE A 173 -8.81 7.81 20.84
CA ILE A 173 -8.12 6.54 21.11
C ILE A 173 -8.88 5.70 22.14
N GLY A 174 -9.33 6.33 23.24
CA GLY A 174 -10.10 5.64 24.28
C GLY A 174 -11.41 5.06 23.76
N ARG A 175 -12.21 5.87 23.05
CA ARG A 175 -13.48 5.41 22.47
C ARG A 175 -13.27 4.30 21.44
N PHE A 176 -12.25 4.43 20.59
CA PHE A 176 -11.89 3.44 19.58
C PHE A 176 -11.50 2.11 20.27
N ALA A 177 -10.55 2.14 21.20
CA ALA A 177 -10.07 0.94 21.89
C ALA A 177 -11.18 0.26 22.71
N SER A 178 -12.01 1.03 23.41
CA SER A 178 -13.17 0.47 24.12
C SER A 178 -14.16 -0.22 23.19
N LEU A 179 -14.39 0.33 22.00
CA LEU A 179 -15.31 -0.27 21.02
C LEU A 179 -14.80 -1.62 20.53
N LEU A 180 -13.51 -1.74 20.21
CA LEU A 180 -12.89 -3.01 19.82
C LEU A 180 -12.88 -4.00 20.99
N GLY A 181 -12.49 -3.55 22.19
CA GLY A 181 -12.43 -4.39 23.39
C GLY A 181 -13.79 -4.95 23.79
N ASN A 182 -14.86 -4.14 23.71
CA ASN A 182 -16.24 -4.59 23.97
C ASN A 182 -16.73 -5.64 22.96
N ALA A 183 -16.17 -5.61 21.74
CA ALA A 183 -16.44 -6.61 20.71
C ALA A 183 -15.47 -7.80 20.76
N ASN A 184 -14.61 -7.87 21.78
CA ASN A 184 -13.57 -8.89 21.93
C ASN A 184 -12.62 -8.99 20.73
N VAL A 185 -12.29 -7.85 20.12
CA VAL A 185 -11.32 -7.72 19.03
C VAL A 185 -10.00 -7.24 19.61
N ASN A 186 -8.96 -8.07 19.52
CA ASN A 186 -7.62 -7.71 19.97
C ASN A 186 -6.93 -6.73 19.00
N ILE A 187 -6.10 -5.84 19.54
CA ILE A 187 -5.28 -4.89 18.78
C ILE A 187 -3.83 -5.38 18.85
N ALA A 188 -3.27 -5.76 17.70
CA ALA A 188 -1.88 -6.20 17.60
C ALA A 188 -0.91 -5.02 17.54
N THR A 189 -1.24 -4.02 16.70
CA THR A 189 -0.45 -2.79 16.57
C THR A 189 -1.36 -1.58 16.41
N PHE A 190 -0.93 -0.42 16.89
CA PHE A 190 -1.65 0.84 16.75
C PHE A 190 -0.67 1.94 16.33
N ALA A 191 -0.69 2.31 15.06
CA ALA A 191 0.09 3.41 14.52
C ALA A 191 -0.80 4.66 14.36
N LEU A 192 -0.34 5.80 14.86
CA LEU A 192 -1.04 7.08 14.76
C LEU A 192 -0.09 8.16 14.25
N GLY A 193 -0.55 8.93 13.29
CA GLY A 193 0.08 10.18 12.87
C GLY A 193 -0.93 11.32 12.86
N ARG A 194 -0.43 12.55 12.98
CA ARG A 194 -1.21 13.79 12.82
C ARG A 194 -0.45 14.81 11.99
N ASP A 195 -1.17 15.69 11.31
CA ASP A 195 -0.56 16.82 10.58
C ASP A 195 -0.04 17.90 11.55
N ASN A 196 -0.91 18.44 12.38
CA ASN A 196 -0.64 19.41 13.42
C ASN A 196 -1.61 19.18 14.60
N GLU A 197 -1.33 19.82 15.73
CA GLU A 197 -2.22 19.75 16.89
C GLU A 197 -3.63 20.25 16.54
N GLY A 198 -4.65 19.45 16.87
CA GLY A 198 -6.06 19.77 16.59
C GLY A 198 -6.48 19.63 15.13
N GLY A 199 -5.57 19.21 14.24
CA GLY A 199 -5.82 19.03 12.81
C GLY A 199 -6.39 17.65 12.45
N SER A 200 -5.90 17.07 11.37
CA SER A 200 -6.26 15.72 10.93
C SER A 200 -5.27 14.67 11.45
N ALA A 201 -5.80 13.53 11.84
CA ALA A 201 -5.04 12.36 12.25
C ALA A 201 -5.40 11.15 11.37
N ILE A 202 -4.44 10.24 11.29
CA ILE A 202 -4.58 8.94 10.65
C ILE A 202 -4.19 7.87 11.66
N ALA A 203 -5.08 6.91 11.88
CA ALA A 203 -4.79 5.70 12.61
C ALA A 203 -4.76 4.50 11.65
N LEU A 204 -3.73 3.67 11.80
CA LEU A 204 -3.65 2.34 11.23
C LEU A 204 -3.51 1.34 12.36
N VAL A 205 -4.52 0.47 12.47
CA VAL A 205 -4.62 -0.46 13.59
C VAL A 205 -4.69 -1.87 13.06
N GLU A 206 -3.70 -2.69 13.36
CA GLU A 206 -3.76 -4.12 13.09
C GLU A 206 -4.61 -4.81 14.17
N ILE A 207 -5.47 -5.72 13.74
CA ILE A 207 -6.34 -6.48 14.62
C ILE A 207 -6.22 -7.98 14.36
N ASP A 208 -6.55 -8.77 15.37
CA ASP A 208 -6.63 -10.21 15.21
C ASP A 208 -7.96 -10.60 14.53
N GLY A 209 -7.86 -11.31 13.41
CA GLY A 209 -9.03 -11.73 12.62
C GLY A 209 -9.68 -10.59 11.83
N ALA A 210 -10.87 -10.84 11.28
CA ALA A 210 -11.57 -9.87 10.44
C ALA A 210 -12.30 -8.81 11.28
N ALA A 211 -12.28 -7.55 10.84
CA ALA A 211 -13.05 -6.48 11.49
C ALA A 211 -14.55 -6.74 11.37
N PRO A 212 -15.30 -6.97 12.47
CA PRO A 212 -16.72 -7.23 12.38
C PRO A 212 -17.48 -6.02 11.80
N PRO A 213 -18.47 -6.20 10.91
CA PRO A 213 -19.15 -5.06 10.27
C PRO A 213 -19.76 -4.06 11.26
N HIS A 214 -20.31 -4.56 12.38
CA HIS A 214 -20.89 -3.70 13.42
C HIS A 214 -19.83 -2.87 14.16
N VAL A 215 -18.61 -3.40 14.34
CA VAL A 215 -17.46 -2.67 14.91
C VAL A 215 -17.06 -1.55 13.97
N LEU A 216 -16.89 -1.84 12.67
CA LEU A 216 -16.52 -0.85 11.67
C LEU A 216 -17.56 0.28 11.57
N GLN A 217 -18.84 -0.05 11.54
CA GLN A 217 -19.93 0.94 11.56
C GLN A 217 -19.94 1.77 12.85
N GLY A 218 -19.64 1.14 13.99
CA GLY A 218 -19.49 1.84 15.26
C GLY A 218 -18.35 2.85 15.25
N ILE A 219 -17.20 2.47 14.68
CA ILE A 219 -16.04 3.37 14.51
C ILE A 219 -16.41 4.57 13.63
N GLN A 220 -17.11 4.34 12.51
CA GLN A 220 -17.55 5.42 11.61
C GLN A 220 -18.48 6.44 12.29
N ARG A 221 -19.18 6.05 13.36
CA ARG A 221 -20.08 6.92 14.13
C ARG A 221 -19.37 7.64 15.29
N LEU A 222 -18.10 7.34 15.55
CA LEU A 222 -17.36 8.01 16.62
C LEU A 222 -17.18 9.50 16.31
N PRO A 223 -17.33 10.39 17.31
CA PRO A 223 -17.12 11.82 17.11
C PRO A 223 -15.73 12.12 16.55
N GLY A 224 -15.70 12.89 15.46
CA GLY A 224 -14.48 13.31 14.76
C GLY A 224 -13.96 12.32 13.71
N VAL A 225 -14.56 11.14 13.55
CA VAL A 225 -14.16 10.20 12.48
C VAL A 225 -14.73 10.66 11.14
N LYS A 226 -13.84 10.81 10.15
CA LYS A 226 -14.18 11.18 8.76
C LYS A 226 -14.30 9.97 7.84
N GLN A 227 -13.49 8.94 8.08
CA GLN A 227 -13.47 7.70 7.31
C GLN A 227 -12.98 6.57 8.21
N ALA A 228 -13.59 5.39 8.10
CA ALA A 228 -13.03 4.15 8.62
C ALA A 228 -13.25 3.02 7.62
N ARG A 229 -12.19 2.27 7.33
CA ARG A 229 -12.17 1.18 6.34
C ARG A 229 -11.39 0.00 6.91
N ALA A 230 -11.90 -1.21 6.70
CA ALA A 230 -11.10 -2.42 6.88
C ALA A 230 -10.19 -2.59 5.67
N LEU A 231 -8.95 -3.00 5.91
CA LEU A 231 -7.93 -3.29 4.91
C LEU A 231 -7.39 -4.71 5.12
N THR A 232 -7.05 -5.38 4.02
CA THR A 232 -6.42 -6.70 4.00
C THR A 232 -5.24 -6.71 3.04
N PHE A 233 -4.15 -7.39 3.40
CA PHE A 233 -2.90 -7.41 2.63
C PHE A 233 -2.39 -8.82 2.35
#